data_AF-A0A7C8GUQ0-F1
#
_entry.id   AF-A0A7C8GUQ0-F1
#
_cell.length_a   1.000
_cell.length_b   1.000
_cell.length_c   1.000
_cell.angle_alpha   90.00
_cell.angle_beta   90.00
_cell.angle_gamma   90.00
#
_symmetry.space_group_name_H-M   'P 1'
#
loop_
_entity.id
_entity.type
_entity.pdbx_description
1 polymer ?
#
loop_
_entity_poly.entity_id
_entity_poly.type
_entity_poly.pdbx_seq_one_letter_code
_entity_poly.pdbx_strand_id
1 'polypeptide(L)'
;MIMEAIKRSITGIAFGGMITFIALTVVIITDTESSATEIWSYMLCSFIIGIYFGLSSFIFGDNGWSILKQTILHFILSIAFYLIIALTAGWTPWEIPAILLTSLIFLFIYAIFWTGYYLYYKKIEKSMNRNIQQRDGRQKL
;
A
#
# COMPACT_ATOMS: atom_id res chain seq x y z
N MET A 1 16.93 -10.65 -5.88
CA MET A 1 16.37 -9.84 -4.78
C MET A 1 16.49 -8.34 -5.04
N ILE A 2 17.69 -7.79 -5.31
CA ILE A 2 17.87 -6.34 -5.56
C ILE A 2 17.02 -5.81 -6.73
N MET A 3 17.03 -6.50 -7.88
CA MET A 3 16.24 -6.09 -9.05
C MET A 3 14.73 -6.04 -8.77
N GLU A 4 14.22 -7.00 -7.98
CA GLU A 4 12.80 -7.05 -7.60
C GLU A 4 12.44 -5.92 -6.63
N ALA A 5 13.34 -5.59 -5.70
CA ALA A 5 13.16 -4.43 -4.82
C ALA A 5 13.09 -3.13 -5.62
N ILE A 6 13.98 -2.95 -6.61
CA ILE A 6 13.99 -1.76 -7.49
C ILE A 6 12.66 -1.64 -8.26
N LYS A 7 12.20 -2.72 -8.90
CA LYS A 7 10.94 -2.70 -9.66
C LYS A 7 9.74 -2.34 -8.77
N ARG A 8 9.67 -2.91 -7.56
CA ARG A 8 8.59 -2.64 -6.60
C ARG A 8 8.64 -1.21 -6.10
N SER A 9 9.83 -0.67 -5.83
CA SER A 9 10.02 0.75 -5.48
C SER A 9 9.58 1.68 -6.61
N ILE A 10 9.96 1.41 -7.86
CA ILE A 10 9.55 2.21 -9.03
C ILE A 10 8.02 2.21 -9.18
N THR A 11 7.39 1.04 -9.03
CA THR A 11 5.93 0.92 -9.07
C THR A 11 5.29 1.73 -7.94
N GLY A 12 5.84 1.65 -6.73
CA GLY A 12 5.42 2.44 -5.58
C GLY A 12 5.52 3.94 -5.80
N ILE A 13 6.64 4.42 -6.35
CA ILE A 13 6.84 5.83 -6.71
C ILE A 13 5.77 6.28 -7.71
N ALA A 14 5.45 5.46 -8.72
CA ALA A 14 4.41 5.78 -9.69
C ALA A 14 3.04 5.98 -9.02
N PHE A 15 2.64 5.09 -8.09
CA PHE A 15 1.42 5.25 -7.30
C PHE A 15 1.45 6.51 -6.42
N GLY A 16 2.57 6.78 -5.73
CA GLY A 16 2.74 8.00 -4.94
C GLY A 16 2.61 9.28 -5.79
N GLY A 17 3.16 9.26 -7.00
CA GLY A 17 3.03 10.34 -7.97
C GLY A 17 1.58 10.57 -8.40
N MET A 18 0.84 9.49 -8.71
CA MET A 18 -0.59 9.59 -9.04
C MET A 18 -1.42 10.17 -7.90
N ILE A 19 -1.17 9.73 -6.65
CA ILE A 19 -1.88 10.26 -5.47
C ILE A 19 -1.59 11.75 -5.30
N THR A 20 -0.33 12.15 -5.41
CA THR A 20 0.08 13.56 -5.28
C THR A 20 -0.54 14.40 -6.39
N PHE A 21 -0.59 13.90 -7.63
CA PHE A 21 -1.23 14.60 -8.74
C PHE A 21 -2.73 14.83 -8.50
N ILE A 22 -3.44 13.83 -7.95
CA ILE A 22 -4.85 13.98 -7.57
C ILE A 22 -4.99 15.04 -6.47
N ALA A 23 -4.14 15.01 -5.45
CA ALA A 23 -4.14 16.01 -4.37
C ALA A 23 -3.88 17.43 -4.91
N LEU A 24 -2.90 17.60 -5.81
CA LEU A 24 -2.61 18.88 -6.46
C LEU A 24 -3.76 19.36 -7.34
N THR A 25 -4.49 18.44 -7.99
CA THR A 25 -5.70 18.80 -8.75
C THR A 25 -6.76 19.41 -7.82
N VAL A 26 -6.93 18.88 -6.61
CA VAL A 26 -7.83 19.47 -5.60
C VAL A 26 -7.35 20.85 -5.19
N VAL A 27 -6.05 21.01 -4.88
CA VAL A 27 -5.44 22.31 -4.51
C VAL A 27 -5.70 23.38 -5.59
N ILE A 28 -5.56 23.01 -6.87
CA ILE A 28 -5.83 23.91 -8.00
C ILE A 28 -7.32 24.26 -8.07
N ILE A 29 -8.22 23.29 -7.88
CA ILE A 29 -9.68 23.52 -7.96
C ILE A 29 -10.18 24.40 -6.80
N THR A 30 -9.56 24.30 -5.63
CA THR A 30 -9.94 25.07 -4.43
C THR A 30 -9.24 26.41 -4.32
N ASP A 31 -8.41 26.80 -5.31
CA ASP A 31 -7.56 28.00 -5.28
C ASP A 31 -6.72 28.11 -3.99
N THR A 32 -6.28 26.97 -3.47
CA THR A 32 -5.48 26.93 -2.23
C THR A 32 -4.05 27.36 -2.54
N GLU A 33 -3.59 28.45 -1.94
CA GLU A 33 -2.19 28.85 -2.03
C GLU A 33 -1.30 27.82 -1.35
N SER A 34 -0.26 27.35 -2.05
CA SER A 34 0.72 26.40 -1.53
C SER A 34 2.10 26.76 -2.05
N SER A 35 3.09 26.78 -1.17
CA SER A 35 4.47 27.07 -1.57
C SER A 35 5.07 25.91 -2.36
N ALA A 36 6.04 26.22 -3.24
CA ALA A 36 6.78 25.18 -3.96
C ALA A 36 7.48 24.19 -3.01
N THR A 37 7.93 24.67 -1.84
CA THR A 37 8.57 23.85 -0.80
C THR A 37 7.60 22.84 -0.18
N GLU A 38 6.36 23.24 0.11
CA GLU A 38 5.33 22.34 0.63
C GLU A 38 4.96 21.26 -0.39
N ILE A 39 4.73 21.66 -1.65
CA ILE A 39 4.41 20.73 -2.74
C ILE A 39 5.54 19.70 -2.91
N TRP A 40 6.78 20.15 -2.92
CA TRP A 40 7.95 19.26 -3.03
C TRP A 40 8.03 18.28 -1.86
N SER A 41 7.78 18.76 -0.64
CA SER A 41 7.80 17.93 0.57
C SER A 41 6.70 16.89 0.56
N TYR A 42 5.48 17.26 0.15
CA TYR A 42 4.35 16.33 0.04
C TYR A 42 4.58 15.26 -1.03
N MET A 43 5.15 15.66 -2.18
CA MET A 43 5.55 14.72 -3.22
C MET A 43 6.60 13.73 -2.72
N LEU A 44 7.61 14.21 -2.00
CA LEU A 44 8.65 13.35 -1.41
C LEU A 44 8.05 12.36 -0.40
N CYS A 45 7.21 12.83 0.53
CA CYS A 45 6.52 11.98 1.50
C CYS A 45 5.67 10.91 0.80
N SER A 46 4.95 11.28 -0.26
CA SER A 46 4.15 10.35 -1.04
C SER A 46 4.99 9.28 -1.76
N PHE A 47 6.13 9.66 -2.33
CA PHE A 47 7.07 8.70 -2.91
C PHE A 47 7.66 7.74 -1.87
N ILE A 48 8.03 8.25 -0.69
CA ILE A 48 8.53 7.43 0.42
C ILE A 48 7.47 6.40 0.85
N ILE A 49 6.21 6.82 0.98
CA ILE A 49 5.09 5.91 1.26
C ILE A 49 4.91 4.87 0.16
N GLY A 50 4.96 5.30 -1.11
CA GLY A 50 4.88 4.40 -2.25
C GLY A 50 5.98 3.33 -2.25
N ILE A 51 7.24 3.74 -2.03
CA ILE A 51 8.38 2.84 -1.90
C ILE A 51 8.17 1.88 -0.74
N TYR A 52 7.74 2.38 0.43
CA TYR A 52 7.48 1.55 1.60
C TYR A 52 6.50 0.43 1.27
N PHE A 53 5.34 0.73 0.68
CA PHE A 53 4.36 -0.30 0.33
C PHE A 53 4.85 -1.25 -0.78
N GLY A 54 5.68 -0.74 -1.70
CA GLY A 54 6.38 -1.56 -2.67
C GLY A 54 7.27 -2.60 -1.99
N LEU A 55 8.05 -2.20 -0.99
CA LEU A 55 9.01 -3.08 -0.29
C LEU A 55 8.35 -3.94 0.79
N SER A 56 7.37 -3.43 1.52
CA SER A 56 6.67 -4.15 2.60
C SER A 56 5.98 -5.41 2.09
N SER A 57 5.66 -5.46 0.79
CA SER A 57 5.13 -6.65 0.13
C SER A 57 6.04 -7.88 0.21
N PHE A 58 7.34 -7.74 0.53
CA PHE A 58 8.22 -8.88 0.83
C PHE A 58 7.83 -9.64 2.10
N ILE A 59 7.04 -9.04 3.00
CA ILE A 59 6.50 -9.70 4.20
C ILE A 59 5.64 -10.93 3.82
N PHE A 60 5.01 -10.90 2.65
CA PHE A 60 4.18 -11.99 2.11
C PHE A 60 4.98 -13.06 1.34
N GLY A 61 6.30 -13.07 1.49
CA GLY A 61 7.15 -14.11 0.93
C GLY A 61 7.04 -15.47 1.64
N ASP A 62 7.73 -16.47 1.09
CA ASP A 62 7.82 -17.79 1.70
C ASP A 62 8.79 -17.78 2.89
N ASN A 63 8.23 -17.58 4.08
CA ASN A 63 8.95 -17.49 5.36
C ASN A 63 8.41 -18.47 6.41
N GLY A 64 7.52 -19.39 6.01
CA GLY A 64 6.87 -20.35 6.91
C GLY A 64 5.85 -19.75 7.89
N TRP A 65 5.56 -18.45 7.82
CA TRP A 65 4.55 -17.82 8.67
C TRP A 65 3.15 -18.00 8.10
N SER A 66 2.15 -18.05 8.99
CA SER A 66 0.76 -18.00 8.54
C SER A 66 0.43 -16.64 7.92
N ILE A 67 -0.48 -16.63 6.96
CA ILE A 67 -0.94 -15.40 6.31
C ILE A 67 -1.45 -14.37 7.33
N LEU A 68 -2.09 -14.82 8.41
CA LEU A 68 -2.56 -13.94 9.48
C LEU A 68 -1.40 -13.23 10.18
N LYS A 69 -0.31 -13.96 10.51
CA LYS A 69 0.87 -13.36 11.14
C LYS A 69 1.53 -12.32 10.22
N GLN A 70 1.68 -12.64 8.94
CA GLN A 70 2.20 -11.70 7.94
C GLN A 70 1.32 -10.45 7.82
N THR A 71 -0.01 -10.62 7.82
CA THR A 71 -0.98 -9.52 7.73
C THR A 71 -0.92 -8.60 8.93
N ILE A 72 -0.88 -9.15 10.15
CA ILE A 72 -0.78 -8.38 11.38
C ILE A 72 0.52 -7.57 11.40
N LEU A 73 1.64 -8.21 11.07
CA LEU A 73 2.94 -7.54 11.01
C LEU A 73 2.93 -6.40 9.96
N HIS A 74 2.46 -6.70 8.76
CA HIS A 74 2.36 -5.71 7.69
C HIS A 74 1.48 -4.53 8.11
N PHE A 75 0.31 -4.78 8.71
CA PHE A 75 -0.60 -3.75 9.18
C PHE A 75 0.03 -2.84 10.24
N ILE A 76 0.62 -3.42 11.31
CA ILE A 76 1.25 -2.66 12.40
C ILE A 76 2.38 -1.79 11.88
N LEU A 77 3.25 -2.35 11.02
CA LEU A 77 4.34 -1.57 10.41
C LEU A 77 3.80 -0.46 9.52
N SER A 78 2.73 -0.74 8.75
CA SER A 78 2.20 0.22 7.78
C SER A 78 1.52 1.40 8.48
N ILE A 79 0.71 1.15 9.50
CA ILE A 79 0.04 2.23 10.23
C ILE A 79 1.05 3.07 11.01
N ALA A 80 2.04 2.44 11.65
CA ALA A 80 3.09 3.17 12.36
C ALA A 80 3.90 4.05 11.39
N PHE A 81 4.33 3.48 10.25
CA PHE A 81 5.07 4.21 9.23
C PHE A 81 4.27 5.38 8.67
N TYR A 82 2.99 5.13 8.32
CA TYR A 82 2.11 6.17 7.78
C TYR A 82 1.86 7.30 8.79
N LEU A 83 1.59 7.00 10.06
CA LEU A 83 1.38 8.03 11.08
C LEU A 83 2.62 8.88 11.32
N ILE A 84 3.82 8.29 11.31
CA ILE A 84 5.07 9.04 11.42
C ILE A 84 5.18 10.04 10.27
N ILE A 85 4.94 9.61 9.03
CA ILE A 85 4.97 10.51 7.86
C ILE A 85 3.85 11.55 7.93
N ALA A 86 2.62 11.17 8.23
CA ALA A 86 1.47 12.09 8.26
C ALA A 86 1.64 13.20 9.32
N LEU A 87 2.17 12.86 10.49
CA LEU A 87 2.43 13.83 11.57
C LEU A 87 3.63 14.74 11.25
N THR A 88 4.70 14.20 10.68
CA THR A 88 5.91 14.98 10.33
C THR A 88 5.71 15.85 9.09
N ALA A 89 4.90 15.40 8.13
CA ALA A 89 4.54 16.17 6.94
C ALA A 89 3.47 17.24 7.23
N GLY A 90 2.89 17.26 8.42
CA GLY A 90 1.81 18.19 8.78
C GLY A 90 0.45 17.86 8.15
N TRP A 91 0.26 16.66 7.61
CA TRP A 91 -1.04 16.20 7.08
C TRP A 91 -2.04 15.88 8.20
N THR A 92 -1.56 15.62 9.40
CA THR A 92 -2.38 15.35 10.58
C THR A 92 -1.89 16.22 11.74
N PRO A 93 -2.78 17.03 12.36
CA PRO A 93 -2.46 17.75 13.59
C PRO A 93 -2.02 16.83 14.72
N TRP A 94 -1.19 17.34 15.63
CA TRP A 94 -0.73 16.65 16.84
C TRP A 94 -1.81 16.61 17.94
N GLU A 95 -3.02 16.25 17.56
CA GLU A 95 -4.19 16.17 18.43
C GLU A 95 -4.75 14.75 18.41
N ILE A 96 -5.13 14.22 19.59
CA ILE A 96 -5.64 12.85 19.71
C ILE A 96 -6.85 12.58 18.79
N PRO A 97 -7.86 13.47 18.68
CA PRO A 97 -8.98 13.24 17.76
C PRO A 97 -8.53 13.14 16.30
N ALA A 98 -7.59 13.98 15.87
CA ALA A 98 -7.07 13.97 14.51
C ALA A 98 -6.29 12.67 14.22
N ILE A 99 -5.43 12.24 15.14
CA ILE A 99 -4.68 10.98 15.01
C ILE A 99 -5.61 9.77 14.93
N LEU A 100 -6.67 9.74 15.75
CA LEU A 100 -7.68 8.68 15.72
C LEU A 100 -8.44 8.65 14.39
N LEU A 101 -8.85 9.82 13.89
CA LEU A 101 -9.53 9.94 12.59
C LEU A 101 -8.62 9.48 11.45
N THR A 102 -7.37 9.94 11.40
CA THR A 102 -6.37 9.51 10.42
C THR A 102 -6.14 8.00 10.48
N SER A 103 -6.04 7.43 11.69
CA SER A 103 -5.88 5.98 11.89
C SER A 103 -7.09 5.19 11.39
N LEU A 104 -8.31 5.71 11.60
CA LEU A 104 -9.54 5.09 11.14
C LEU A 104 -9.67 5.12 9.61
N ILE A 105 -9.34 6.25 8.99
CA ILE A 105 -9.30 6.38 7.53
C ILE A 105 -8.27 5.41 6.94
N PHE A 106 -7.09 5.35 7.53
CA PHE A 106 -6.04 4.40 7.13
C PHE A 106 -6.54 2.95 7.22
N LEU A 107 -7.16 2.57 8.35
CA LEU A 107 -7.71 1.23 8.54
C LEU A 107 -8.75 0.88 7.46
N PHE A 108 -9.64 1.82 7.14
CA PHE A 108 -10.66 1.63 6.11
C PHE A 108 -10.05 1.40 4.72
N ILE A 109 -9.11 2.25 4.32
CA ILE A 109 -8.40 2.12 3.03
C ILE A 109 -7.62 0.81 2.99
N TYR A 110 -6.89 0.47 4.07
CA TYR A 110 -6.16 -0.77 4.19
C TYR A 110 -7.07 -1.98 4.02
N ALA A 111 -8.25 -1.99 4.65
CA ALA A 111 -9.21 -3.07 4.55
C ALA A 111 -9.73 -3.24 3.11
N ILE A 112 -9.94 -2.15 2.35
CA ILE A 112 -10.32 -2.20 0.93
C ILE A 112 -9.23 -2.88 0.09
N PHE A 113 -7.99 -2.41 0.19
CA PHE A 113 -6.88 -2.98 -0.55
C PHE A 113 -6.64 -4.44 -0.17
N TRP A 114 -6.64 -4.74 1.12
CA TRP A 114 -6.46 -6.10 1.63
C TRP A 114 -7.53 -7.06 1.08
N THR A 115 -8.79 -6.65 1.11
CA THR A 115 -9.91 -7.45 0.57
C THR A 115 -9.76 -7.64 -0.94
N GLY A 116 -9.40 -6.59 -1.67
CA GLY A 116 -9.14 -6.67 -3.12
C GLY A 116 -8.04 -7.68 -3.45
N TYR A 117 -6.89 -7.61 -2.78
CA TYR A 117 -5.81 -8.56 -2.96
C TYR A 117 -6.21 -9.98 -2.55
N TYR A 118 -6.88 -10.15 -1.42
CA TYR A 118 -7.36 -11.45 -0.97
C TYR A 118 -8.25 -12.12 -2.01
N LEU A 119 -9.25 -11.41 -2.54
CA LEU A 119 -10.15 -11.93 -3.56
C LEU A 119 -9.42 -12.27 -4.86
N TYR A 120 -8.48 -11.40 -5.28
CA TYR A 120 -7.64 -11.62 -6.45
C TYR A 120 -6.82 -12.90 -6.33
N TYR A 121 -6.08 -13.08 -5.22
CA TYR A 121 -5.24 -14.26 -5.02
C TYR A 121 -6.06 -15.54 -4.81
N LYS A 122 -7.22 -15.45 -4.16
CA LYS A 122 -8.16 -16.59 -4.05
C LYS A 122 -8.67 -17.04 -5.41
N LYS A 123 -8.91 -16.10 -6.34
CA LYS A 123 -9.27 -16.43 -7.73
C LYS A 123 -8.13 -17.14 -8.46
N ILE A 124 -6.89 -16.68 -8.29
CA ILE A 124 -5.71 -17.32 -8.88
C ILE A 124 -5.55 -18.74 -8.33
N GLU A 125 -5.61 -18.92 -7.01
CA GLU A 125 -5.56 -20.21 -6.34
C GLU A 125 -6.57 -21.21 -6.95
N LYS A 126 -7.83 -20.79 -7.05
CA LYS A 126 -8.89 -21.61 -7.65
C LYS A 126 -8.58 -21.98 -9.11
N SER A 127 -8.03 -21.05 -9.89
CA SER A 127 -7.63 -21.30 -11.27
C SER A 127 -6.48 -22.30 -11.37
N MET A 128 -5.48 -22.20 -10.49
CA MET A 128 -4.35 -23.13 -10.45
C MET A 128 -4.79 -24.54 -10.07
N ASN A 129 -5.62 -24.67 -9.03
CA ASN A 129 -6.14 -25.97 -8.59
C ASN A 129 -6.95 -26.67 -9.70
N ARG A 130 -7.77 -25.91 -10.43
CA ARG A 130 -8.52 -26.44 -11.59
C ARG A 130 -7.58 -26.94 -12.69
N ASN A 131 -6.52 -26.21 -12.99
CA ASN A 131 -5.56 -26.60 -14.03
C ASN A 131 -4.79 -27.88 -13.65
N ILE A 132 -4.46 -28.07 -12.38
CA ILE A 132 -3.80 -29.29 -11.88
C ILE A 132 -4.74 -30.48 -12.02
N GLN A 133 -5.99 -30.38 -11.55
CA GLN A 133 -6.98 -31.45 -11.67
C GLN A 133 -7.23 -31.88 -13.14
N GLN A 134 -7.26 -30.93 -14.07
CA GLN A 134 -7.42 -31.21 -15.51
C GLN A 134 -6.19 -31.86 -16.16
N ARG A 135 -4.99 -31.66 -15.60
CA ARG A 135 -3.77 -32.35 -16.05
C ARG A 135 -3.73 -33.77 -15.51
N ASP A 136 -4.00 -33.95 -14.23
CA ASP A 136 -4.01 -35.27 -13.58
C ASP A 136 -5.11 -36.18 -14.16
N GLY A 137 -6.26 -35.62 -14.51
CA GLY A 137 -7.33 -36.35 -15.21
C GLY A 137 -6.98 -36.75 -16.64
N ARG A 138 -6.12 -35.99 -17.33
CA ARG A 138 -5.64 -36.31 -18.69
C ARG A 138 -4.51 -37.34 -18.72
N GLN A 139 -3.72 -37.47 -17.65
CA GLN A 139 -2.67 -38.50 -17.54
C GLN A 139 -3.23 -39.89 -17.18
N LYS A 140 -4.51 -39.98 -16.77
CA LYS A 140 -5.18 -41.23 -16.40
C LYS A 140 -6.02 -41.85 -17.54
N LEU A 141 -6.05 -41.21 -18.70
CA LEU A 141 -6.72 -41.66 -19.94
C LEU A 141 -5.68 -42.03 -20.98
#